data_AF-A0A832UIB8-F1
#
_entry.id   AF-A0A832UIB8-F1
#
_cell.length_a   1.000
_cell.length_b   1.000
_cell.length_c   1.000
_cell.angle_alpha   90.00
_cell.angle_beta   90.00
_cell.angle_gamma   90.00
#
_symmetry.space_group_name_H-M   'P 1'
#
loop_
_entity.id
_entity.type
_entity.pdbx_description
1 polymer ?
#
loop_
_entity_poly.entity_id
_entity_poly.type
_entity_poly.pdbx_seq_one_letter_code
_entity_poly.pdbx_strand_id
1 'polypeptide(L)'
;MPLTPIHGSVAYLARALKPQLSLPALLVSTMAPDLEIPFLYVITGGQYSRLVLHSLLGAVTLSTLLSVVLTVFTYSAVVSYVFKLDYKAVRRRCVFSWGMVMVCLAGSLSHVLIDSLHHEYNPLLFPFTFDSFDRLVIMSDWTVASVIVTLFFLSLLVFFVAQEFKRGTKDVWKRLLVEG
;
A
#
# COMPACT_ATOMS: atom_id res chain seq x y z
N MET A 1 -10.92 8.90 4.71
CA MET A 1 -9.79 7.98 4.48
C MET A 1 -8.97 8.52 3.32
N PRO A 2 -7.63 8.50 3.39
CA PRO A 2 -6.82 8.67 2.20
C PRO A 2 -7.29 7.66 1.17
N LEU A 3 -7.40 8.07 -0.08
CA LEU A 3 -7.61 7.13 -1.17
C LEU A 3 -6.42 6.18 -1.18
N THR A 4 -6.65 4.86 -1.27
CA THR A 4 -5.62 3.79 -1.28
C THR A 4 -4.36 4.12 -2.10
N PRO A 5 -4.42 4.81 -3.26
CA PRO A 5 -3.22 5.24 -3.99
C PRO A 5 -2.29 6.19 -3.23
N ILE A 6 -2.80 6.95 -2.25
CA ILE A 6 -2.04 7.90 -1.43
C ILE A 6 -1.02 7.15 -0.56
N HIS A 7 -1.36 5.97 -0.03
CA HIS A 7 -0.42 5.10 0.68
C HIS A 7 0.75 4.64 -0.20
N GLY A 8 0.55 4.59 -1.52
CA GLY A 8 1.59 4.31 -2.51
C GLY A 8 2.74 5.31 -2.51
N SER A 9 2.57 6.52 -1.94
CA SER A 9 3.67 7.47 -1.72
C SER A 9 4.82 6.90 -0.89
N VAL A 10 4.53 5.99 0.05
CA VAL A 10 5.52 5.28 0.86
C VAL A 10 6.35 4.33 0.00
N ALA A 11 5.75 3.71 -1.01
CA ALA A 11 6.45 2.85 -1.95
C ALA A 11 7.52 3.64 -2.70
N TYR A 12 7.18 4.84 -3.18
CA TYR A 12 8.11 5.74 -3.85
C TYR A 12 9.21 6.23 -2.90
N LEU A 13 8.87 6.61 -1.66
CA LEU A 13 9.85 7.03 -0.66
C LEU A 13 10.83 5.89 -0.33
N ALA A 14 10.33 4.70 -0.03
CA ALA A 14 11.15 3.53 0.29
C ALA A 14 12.10 3.18 -0.87
N ARG A 15 11.60 3.28 -2.11
CA ARG A 15 12.38 3.04 -3.32
C ARG A 15 13.43 4.11 -3.57
N ALA A 16 13.11 5.39 -3.34
CA ALA A 16 14.07 6.49 -3.43
C ALA A 16 15.23 6.32 -2.43
N LEU A 17 14.94 5.80 -1.24
CA LEU A 17 15.95 5.49 -0.22
C LEU A 17 16.75 4.21 -0.53
N LYS A 18 16.10 3.22 -1.17
CA LYS A 18 16.71 1.92 -1.50
C LYS A 18 16.28 1.49 -2.93
N PRO A 19 17.04 1.91 -3.96
CA PRO A 19 16.72 1.63 -5.37
C PRO A 19 16.69 0.14 -5.75
N GLN A 20 17.15 -0.76 -4.89
CA GLN A 20 17.08 -2.20 -5.09
C GLN A 20 15.70 -2.83 -4.80
N LEU A 21 14.82 -2.16 -4.02
CA LEU A 21 13.54 -2.75 -3.58
C LEU A 21 12.52 -2.83 -4.71
N SER A 22 11.81 -3.95 -4.90
CA SER A 22 10.82 -4.05 -5.98
C SER A 22 9.67 -3.05 -5.80
N LEU A 23 9.59 -2.04 -6.68
CA LEU A 23 8.52 -1.05 -6.67
C LEU A 23 7.13 -1.69 -6.86
N PRO A 24 6.92 -2.64 -7.80
CA PRO A 24 5.68 -3.40 -7.88
C PRO A 24 5.23 -4.01 -6.55
N ALA A 25 6.15 -4.67 -5.85
CA ALA A 25 5.85 -5.31 -4.57
C ALA A 25 5.49 -4.28 -3.49
N LEU A 26 6.18 -3.14 -3.44
CA LEU A 26 5.86 -2.04 -2.52
C LEU A 26 4.48 -1.44 -2.82
N LEU A 27 4.18 -1.15 -4.09
CA LEU A 27 2.89 -0.60 -4.50
C LEU A 27 1.74 -1.55 -4.17
N VAL A 28 1.88 -2.84 -4.52
CA VAL A 28 0.85 -3.83 -4.20
C VAL A 28 0.67 -3.96 -2.69
N SER A 29 1.74 -4.09 -1.92
CA SER A 29 1.63 -4.34 -0.48
C SER A 29 1.14 -3.14 0.34
N THR A 30 1.39 -1.92 -0.12
CA THR A 30 0.83 -0.70 0.48
C THR A 30 -0.65 -0.49 0.14
N MET A 31 -1.21 -1.27 -0.78
CA MET A 31 -2.63 -1.19 -1.19
C MET A 31 -3.43 -2.45 -0.85
N ALA A 32 -2.76 -3.60 -0.66
CA ALA A 32 -3.41 -4.88 -0.44
C ALA A 32 -4.29 -4.95 0.82
N PRO A 33 -3.96 -4.32 1.96
CA PRO A 33 -4.84 -4.34 3.13
C PRO A 33 -6.24 -3.81 2.84
N ASP A 34 -6.37 -2.73 2.06
CA ASP A 34 -7.65 -2.13 1.69
C ASP A 34 -8.53 -3.05 0.84
N LEU A 35 -7.98 -4.13 0.26
CA LEU A 35 -8.79 -5.08 -0.49
C LEU A 35 -9.84 -5.76 0.38
N GLU A 36 -9.67 -5.86 1.71
CA GLU A 36 -10.70 -6.44 2.58
C GLU A 36 -11.94 -5.55 2.72
N ILE A 37 -11.80 -4.23 2.57
CA ILE A 37 -12.90 -3.26 2.78
C ILE A 37 -14.15 -3.59 1.94
N PRO A 38 -14.06 -3.76 0.60
CA PRO A 38 -15.25 -4.09 -0.19
C PRO A 38 -15.85 -5.45 0.19
N PHE A 39 -15.05 -6.45 0.55
CA PHE A 39 -15.56 -7.76 0.99
C PHE A 39 -16.30 -7.65 2.33
N LEU A 40 -15.72 -6.94 3.30
CA LEU A 40 -16.34 -6.71 4.60
C LEU A 40 -17.63 -5.90 4.46
N TYR A 41 -17.65 -4.89 3.60
CA TYR A 41 -18.86 -4.12 3.34
C TYR A 41 -20.01 -5.01 2.83
N VAL A 42 -19.73 -5.89 1.86
CA VAL A 42 -20.75 -6.81 1.29
C VAL A 42 -21.23 -7.83 2.33
N ILE A 43 -20.35 -8.38 3.15
CA ILE A 43 -20.69 -9.44 4.11
C ILE A 43 -21.38 -8.89 5.36
N THR A 44 -20.96 -7.71 5.84
CA THR A 44 -21.40 -7.16 7.12
C THR A 44 -22.39 -6.02 6.99
N GLY A 45 -22.72 -5.60 5.76
CA GLY A 45 -23.57 -4.43 5.52
C GLY A 45 -22.94 -3.12 5.98
N GLY A 46 -21.60 -3.05 6.02
CA GLY A 46 -20.85 -1.88 6.46
C GLY A 46 -20.67 -1.74 7.97
N GLN A 47 -21.04 -2.74 8.77
CA GLN A 47 -20.79 -2.73 10.22
C GLN A 47 -19.28 -2.70 10.55
N TYR A 48 -18.48 -3.40 9.75
CA TYR A 48 -17.02 -3.38 9.85
C TYR A 48 -16.44 -2.95 8.52
N SER A 49 -15.56 -1.96 8.56
CA SER A 49 -14.77 -1.54 7.40
C SER A 49 -13.41 -2.22 7.37
N ARG A 50 -12.85 -2.61 8.54
CA ARG A 50 -11.47 -3.05 8.72
C ARG A 50 -11.38 -4.10 9.82
N LEU A 51 -10.63 -5.17 9.60
CA LEU A 51 -10.43 -6.21 10.60
C LEU A 51 -9.06 -6.89 10.40
N VAL A 52 -9.03 -7.91 9.55
CA VAL A 52 -7.96 -8.91 9.55
C VAL A 52 -6.71 -8.31 8.94
N LEU A 53 -6.79 -7.78 7.73
CA LEU A 53 -5.64 -7.24 7.00
C LEU A 53 -5.10 -5.94 7.61
N HIS A 54 -5.93 -5.22 8.38
CA HIS A 54 -5.55 -4.01 9.11
C HIS A 54 -5.06 -4.28 10.55
N SER A 55 -4.88 -5.54 10.94
CA SER A 55 -4.22 -5.92 12.19
C SER A 55 -2.72 -6.15 11.99
N LEU A 56 -1.90 -6.05 13.05
CA LEU A 56 -0.46 -6.35 12.95
C LEU A 56 -0.23 -7.82 12.57
N LEU A 57 -0.98 -8.74 13.18
CA LEU A 57 -0.86 -10.17 12.88
C LEU A 57 -1.26 -10.46 11.43
N GLY A 58 -2.39 -9.90 10.98
CA GLY A 58 -2.84 -10.06 9.61
C GLY A 58 -1.94 -9.36 8.59
N ALA A 59 -1.35 -8.22 8.92
CA ALA A 59 -0.36 -7.54 8.08
C ALA A 59 0.86 -8.43 7.83
N VAL A 60 1.44 -8.98 8.91
CA VAL A 60 2.63 -9.85 8.85
C VAL A 60 2.35 -11.17 8.13
N THR A 61 1.12 -11.68 8.21
CA THR A 61 0.75 -12.99 7.66
C THR A 61 -0.04 -12.87 6.35
N LEU A 62 -1.35 -12.66 6.45
CA LEU A 62 -2.30 -12.72 5.35
C LEU A 62 -2.11 -11.60 4.33
N SER A 63 -1.89 -10.37 4.76
CA SER A 63 -1.65 -9.23 3.87
C SER A 63 -0.34 -9.39 3.11
N THR A 64 0.72 -9.82 3.80
CA THR A 64 2.01 -10.12 3.16
C THR A 64 1.85 -11.24 2.12
N LEU A 65 1.19 -12.35 2.48
CA LEU A 65 0.93 -13.46 1.57
C LEU A 65 0.11 -13.02 0.35
N LEU A 66 -0.99 -12.30 0.59
CA LEU A 66 -1.85 -11.77 -0.46
C LEU A 66 -1.06 -10.84 -1.40
N SER A 67 -0.25 -9.95 -0.84
CA SER A 67 0.59 -9.03 -1.61
C SER A 67 1.60 -9.76 -2.49
N VAL A 68 2.22 -10.83 -1.97
CA VAL A 68 3.12 -11.70 -2.75
C VAL A 68 2.38 -12.35 -3.91
N VAL A 69 1.21 -12.96 -3.64
CA VAL A 69 0.39 -13.61 -4.67
C VAL A 69 -0.02 -12.60 -5.75
N LEU A 70 -0.55 -11.45 -5.36
CA LEU A 70 -0.98 -10.41 -6.29
C LEU A 70 0.18 -9.85 -7.10
N THR A 71 1.34 -9.62 -6.48
CA THR A 71 2.53 -9.14 -7.19
C THR A 71 2.99 -10.14 -8.24
N VAL A 72 3.14 -11.41 -7.85
CA VAL A 72 3.69 -12.45 -8.72
C VAL A 72 2.73 -12.80 -9.85
N PHE A 73 1.45 -12.98 -9.56
CA PHE A 73 0.51 -13.55 -10.53
C PHE A 73 -0.32 -12.50 -11.26
N THR A 74 -0.61 -11.36 -10.63
CA THR A 74 -1.61 -10.42 -11.15
C THR A 74 -0.99 -9.13 -11.67
N TYR A 75 -0.03 -8.53 -10.94
CA TYR A 75 0.47 -7.19 -11.22
C TYR A 75 1.01 -7.03 -12.65
N SER A 76 1.87 -7.96 -13.08
CA SER A 76 2.45 -7.91 -14.44
C SER A 76 1.40 -7.96 -15.55
N ALA A 77 0.33 -8.75 -15.39
CA ALA A 77 -0.74 -8.83 -16.38
C ALA A 77 -1.56 -7.53 -16.43
N VAL A 78 -2.01 -7.04 -15.27
CA VAL A 78 -2.84 -5.84 -15.16
C VAL A 78 -2.10 -4.61 -15.65
N VAL A 79 -0.90 -4.36 -15.14
CA VAL A 79 -0.14 -3.13 -15.46
C VAL A 79 0.29 -3.11 -16.92
N SER A 80 0.71 -4.25 -17.47
CA SER A 80 1.11 -4.32 -18.88
C SER A 80 -0.08 -4.10 -19.81
N TYR A 81 -1.25 -4.61 -19.46
CA TYR A 81 -2.47 -4.41 -20.22
C TYR A 81 -2.96 -2.95 -20.16
N VAL A 82 -3.11 -2.40 -18.96
CA VAL A 82 -3.68 -1.05 -18.75
C VAL A 82 -2.74 0.04 -19.28
N PHE A 83 -1.44 -0.07 -19.00
CA PHE A 83 -0.46 0.97 -19.34
C PHE A 83 0.34 0.66 -20.61
N LYS A 84 -0.02 -0.41 -21.34
CA LYS A 84 0.64 -0.86 -22.59
C LYS A 84 2.16 -1.03 -22.43
N LEU A 85 2.59 -1.59 -21.30
CA LEU A 85 4.01 -1.86 -21.01
C LEU A 85 4.41 -3.26 -21.48
N ASP A 86 5.71 -3.47 -21.75
CA ASP A 86 6.22 -4.80 -22.09
C ASP A 86 6.06 -5.77 -20.91
N TYR A 87 5.21 -6.79 -21.10
CA TYR A 87 4.91 -7.79 -20.09
C TYR A 87 6.16 -8.47 -19.53
N LYS A 88 7.14 -8.81 -20.38
CA LYS A 88 8.37 -9.46 -19.93
C LYS A 88 9.21 -8.54 -19.06
N ALA A 89 9.29 -7.25 -19.38
CA ALA A 89 9.94 -6.26 -18.55
C ALA A 89 9.29 -6.11 -17.17
N VAL A 90 7.95 -6.02 -17.09
CA VAL A 90 7.24 -5.92 -15.81
C VAL A 90 7.40 -7.22 -15.00
N ARG A 91 7.25 -8.38 -15.65
CA ARG A 91 7.35 -9.70 -15.02
C ARG A 91 8.69 -9.94 -14.33
N ARG A 92 9.79 -9.42 -14.89
CA ARG A 92 11.13 -9.52 -14.28
C ARG A 92 11.22 -8.87 -12.90
N ARG A 93 10.41 -7.84 -12.61
CA ARG A 93 10.35 -7.19 -11.29
C ARG A 93 9.37 -7.87 -10.32
N CYS A 94 8.57 -8.81 -10.81
CA CYS A 94 7.51 -9.49 -10.07
C CYS A 94 7.83 -10.98 -9.81
N VAL A 95 9.11 -11.35 -9.83
CA VAL A 95 9.53 -12.74 -9.60
C VAL A 95 9.57 -13.03 -8.10
N PHE A 96 9.03 -14.19 -7.72
CA PHE A 96 9.08 -14.65 -6.34
C PHE A 96 10.53 -14.75 -5.85
N SER A 97 10.81 -14.11 -4.73
CA SER A 97 12.08 -14.17 -4.02
C SER A 97 11.86 -13.79 -2.57
N TRP A 98 12.78 -14.20 -1.69
CA TRP A 98 12.65 -13.88 -0.28
C TRP A 98 12.79 -12.37 0.00
N GLY A 99 13.60 -11.67 -0.81
CA GLY A 99 13.64 -10.21 -0.79
C GLY A 99 12.30 -9.56 -1.14
N MET A 100 11.56 -10.10 -2.10
CA MET A 100 10.22 -9.62 -2.44
C MET A 100 9.22 -9.83 -1.29
N VAL A 101 9.31 -10.94 -0.56
CA VAL A 101 8.45 -11.17 0.61
C VAL A 101 8.73 -10.14 1.71
N MET A 102 10.01 -9.83 1.98
CA MET A 102 10.38 -8.79 2.96
C MET A 102 9.91 -7.40 2.52
N VAL A 103 9.93 -7.12 1.21
CA VAL A 103 9.37 -5.89 0.66
C VAL A 103 7.85 -5.83 0.85
N CYS A 104 7.14 -6.92 0.56
CA CYS A 104 5.69 -6.98 0.79
C CYS A 104 5.35 -6.81 2.28
N LEU A 105 6.10 -7.46 3.17
CA LEU A 105 5.95 -7.32 4.61
C LEU A 105 6.11 -5.86 5.05
N ALA A 106 7.16 -5.19 4.57
CA ALA A 106 7.41 -3.80 4.92
C ALA A 106 6.29 -2.87 4.42
N GLY A 107 5.75 -3.09 3.21
CA GLY A 107 4.66 -2.30 2.66
C GLY A 107 3.31 -2.55 3.34
N SER A 108 3.00 -3.81 3.68
CA SER A 108 1.78 -4.13 4.43
C SER A 108 1.82 -3.55 5.85
N LEU A 109 2.97 -3.63 6.52
CA LEU A 109 3.14 -3.02 7.84
C LEU A 109 3.08 -1.49 7.77
N SER A 110 3.70 -0.87 6.76
CA SER A 110 3.66 0.59 6.65
C SER A 110 2.24 1.11 6.43
N HIS A 111 1.42 0.41 5.63
CA HIS A 111 0.01 0.73 5.47
C HIS A 111 -0.72 0.71 6.82
N VAL A 112 -0.63 -0.41 7.55
CA VAL A 112 -1.33 -0.56 8.85
C VAL A 112 -0.85 0.46 9.88
N LEU A 113 0.45 0.75 9.90
CA LEU A 113 1.00 1.77 10.80
C LEU A 113 0.53 3.17 10.43
N ILE A 114 0.50 3.53 9.15
CA ILE A 114 -0.03 4.83 8.71
C ILE A 114 -1.49 4.97 9.12
N ASP A 115 -2.27 3.93 8.91
CA ASP A 115 -3.69 3.97 9.24
C ASP A 115 -3.92 4.19 10.74
N SER A 116 -3.10 3.55 11.57
CA SER A 116 -3.14 3.71 13.02
C SER A 116 -2.87 5.15 13.50
N LEU A 117 -2.30 6.00 12.66
CA LEU A 117 -2.03 7.40 13.00
C LEU A 117 -3.26 8.29 12.89
N HIS A 118 -4.34 7.86 12.22
CA HIS A 118 -5.41 8.80 11.89
C HIS A 118 -6.81 8.24 11.71
N HIS A 119 -7.01 6.91 11.71
CA HIS A 119 -8.34 6.36 11.52
C HIS A 119 -9.18 6.35 12.81
N GLU A 120 -10.51 6.38 12.62
CA GLU A 120 -11.51 6.27 13.68
C GLU A 120 -11.56 4.88 14.33
N TYR A 121 -11.15 3.85 13.59
CA TYR A 121 -11.10 2.47 14.05
C TYR A 121 -9.83 1.77 13.56
N ASN A 122 -9.03 1.30 14.51
CA ASN A 122 -7.68 0.76 14.35
C ASN A 122 -7.61 -0.64 14.98
N PRO A 123 -7.97 -1.72 14.26
CA PRO A 123 -7.98 -3.09 14.77
C PRO A 123 -6.57 -3.70 14.89
N LEU A 124 -5.59 -2.93 15.36
CA LEU A 124 -4.17 -3.30 15.36
C LEU A 124 -3.89 -4.62 16.09
N LEU A 125 -4.66 -4.91 17.14
CA LEU A 125 -4.49 -6.08 18.00
C LEU A 125 -5.52 -7.19 17.71
N PHE A 126 -6.33 -7.07 16.67
CA PHE A 126 -7.19 -8.16 16.23
C PHE A 126 -6.34 -9.40 15.85
N PRO A 127 -6.76 -10.64 16.17
CA PRO A 127 -8.03 -11.05 16.80
C PRO A 127 -7.99 -11.15 18.33
N PHE A 128 -6.95 -10.65 19.00
CA PHE A 128 -6.85 -10.72 20.47
C PHE A 128 -7.83 -9.78 21.16
N THR A 129 -8.19 -8.67 20.52
CA THR A 129 -9.29 -7.79 20.92
C THR A 129 -10.00 -7.22 19.69
N PHE A 130 -11.26 -6.83 19.86
CA PHE A 130 -12.04 -6.07 18.89
C PHE A 130 -11.99 -4.56 19.16
N ASP A 131 -11.39 -4.14 20.27
CA ASP A 131 -11.23 -2.73 20.62
C ASP A 131 -10.28 -2.03 19.66
N SER A 132 -10.56 -0.75 19.41
CA SER A 132 -9.67 0.11 18.64
C SER A 132 -8.40 0.46 19.44
N PHE A 133 -7.25 0.47 18.77
CA PHE A 133 -6.00 0.97 19.33
C PHE A 133 -5.73 2.41 18.89
N ASP A 134 -6.27 3.38 19.61
CA ASP A 134 -6.24 4.79 19.18
C ASP A 134 -5.08 5.61 19.79
N ARG A 135 -4.18 4.96 20.55
CA ARG A 135 -3.06 5.66 21.21
C ARG A 135 -2.06 6.27 20.23
N LEU A 136 -2.08 5.85 18.98
CA LEU A 136 -1.21 6.36 17.91
C LEU A 136 -1.86 7.49 17.11
N VAL A 137 -3.16 7.75 17.32
CA VAL A 137 -3.88 8.77 16.59
C VAL A 137 -3.28 10.15 16.92
N ILE A 138 -2.80 10.83 15.88
CA ILE A 138 -2.15 12.13 15.98
C ILE A 138 -3.11 13.13 16.63
N MET A 139 -2.63 13.87 17.63
CA MET A 139 -3.42 14.84 18.39
C MET A 139 -4.65 14.25 19.10
N SER A 140 -4.77 12.91 19.18
CA SER A 140 -5.93 12.22 19.72
C SER A 140 -7.27 12.60 19.06
N ASP A 141 -7.22 13.12 17.83
CA ASP A 141 -8.38 13.51 17.03
C ASP A 141 -8.21 12.94 15.62
N TRP A 142 -9.01 11.93 15.28
CA TRP A 142 -8.93 11.23 14.00
C TRP A 142 -9.29 12.13 12.81
N THR A 143 -10.09 13.19 13.00
CA THR A 143 -10.45 14.13 11.94
C THR A 143 -9.23 14.98 11.59
N VAL A 144 -8.61 15.60 12.59
CA VAL A 144 -7.40 16.42 12.42
C VAL A 144 -6.24 15.56 11.93
N ALA A 145 -6.05 14.39 12.52
CA ALA A 145 -5.03 13.44 12.09
C ALA A 145 -5.22 13.03 10.62
N SER A 146 -6.46 12.76 10.20
CA SER A 146 -6.74 12.34 8.81
C SER A 146 -6.40 13.45 7.82
N VAL A 147 -6.69 14.71 8.15
CA VAL A 147 -6.28 15.86 7.33
C VAL A 147 -4.76 15.94 7.23
N ILE A 148 -4.05 15.88 8.36
CA ILE A 148 -2.58 15.97 8.39
C ILE A 148 -1.94 14.85 7.56
N VAL A 149 -2.31 13.60 7.84
CA VAL A 149 -1.74 12.42 7.18
C VAL A 149 -2.05 12.43 5.68
N THR A 150 -3.29 12.77 5.31
CA THR A 150 -3.68 12.84 3.89
C THR A 150 -2.90 13.91 3.16
N LEU A 151 -2.79 15.13 3.71
CA LEU A 151 -2.06 16.23 3.06
C LEU A 151 -0.56 15.89 2.92
N PHE A 152 0.03 15.26 3.94
CA PHE A 152 1.43 14.85 3.90
C PHE A 152 1.70 13.83 2.79
N PHE A 153 0.98 12.71 2.76
CA PHE A 153 1.21 11.67 1.77
C PHE A 153 0.73 12.05 0.37
N LEU A 154 -0.30 12.90 0.24
CA LEU A 154 -0.69 13.48 -1.03
C LEU A 154 0.42 14.38 -1.58
N SER A 155 1.03 15.22 -0.74
CA SER A 155 2.15 16.07 -1.14
C SER A 155 3.34 15.25 -1.60
N LEU A 156 3.66 14.16 -0.91
CA LEU A 156 4.71 13.21 -1.32
C LEU A 156 4.38 12.55 -2.65
N LEU A 157 3.14 12.07 -2.84
CA LEU A 157 2.72 11.45 -4.09
C LEU A 157 2.84 12.44 -5.26
N VAL A 158 2.33 13.65 -5.10
CA VAL A 158 2.42 14.72 -6.11
C VAL A 158 3.88 15.04 -6.42
N PHE A 159 4.74 15.11 -5.40
CA PHE A 159 6.17 15.35 -5.58
C PHE A 159 6.82 14.27 -6.46
N PHE A 160 6.65 12.98 -6.15
CA PHE A 160 7.24 11.89 -6.93
C PHE A 160 6.69 11.83 -8.35
N VAL A 161 5.37 12.00 -8.52
CA VAL A 161 4.76 12.04 -9.85
C VAL A 161 5.31 13.21 -10.66
N ALA A 162 5.33 14.42 -10.09
CA ALA A 162 5.84 15.61 -10.77
C ALA A 162 7.33 15.47 -11.15
N GLN A 163 8.14 14.84 -10.29
CA GLN A 163 9.54 14.56 -10.58
C GLN A 163 9.70 13.65 -11.81
N GLU A 164 8.87 12.61 -11.93
CA GLU A 164 8.92 11.69 -13.06
C GLU A 164 8.40 12.31 -14.36
N PHE A 165 7.44 13.23 -14.30
CA PHE A 165 7.00 14.00 -15.46
C PHE A 165 8.03 15.05 -15.90
N LYS A 166 8.76 15.67 -14.97
CA LYS A 166 9.87 16.59 -15.28
C LYS A 166 11.00 15.92 -16.06
N ARG A 167 11.16 14.59 -15.92
CA ARG A 167 12.10 13.77 -16.70
C ARG A 167 11.62 13.45 -18.13
N GLY A 168 10.41 13.89 -18.50
CA GLY A 168 9.79 13.66 -19.80
C GLY A 168 8.69 12.60 -19.77
N THR A 169 7.78 12.65 -20.74
CA THR A 169 6.58 11.77 -20.77
C THR A 169 6.86 10.38 -21.36
N LYS A 170 7.92 10.24 -22.15
CA LYS A 170 8.34 8.94 -22.69
C LYS A 170 8.67 8.01 -21.53
N ASP A 171 8.09 6.80 -21.54
CA ASP A 171 8.27 5.76 -20.51
C ASP A 171 7.87 6.15 -19.06
N VAL A 172 7.09 7.22 -18.87
CA VAL A 172 6.72 7.70 -17.53
C VAL A 172 6.00 6.63 -16.70
N TRP A 173 5.11 5.86 -17.32
CA TRP A 173 4.40 4.77 -16.65
C TRP A 173 5.34 3.65 -16.21
N LYS A 174 6.36 3.34 -17.02
CA LYS A 174 7.36 2.35 -16.67
C LYS A 174 8.16 2.78 -15.44
N ARG A 175 8.53 4.07 -15.36
CA ARG A 175 9.20 4.62 -14.18
C ARG A 175 8.29 4.60 -12.97
N LEU A 176 7.06 5.10 -13.08
CA LEU A 176 6.12 5.16 -11.96
C LEU A 176 5.63 3.81 -11.44
N LEU A 177 5.66 2.75 -12.25
CA LEU A 177 5.03 1.46 -11.89
C LEU A 177 6.00 0.28 -11.84
N VAL A 178 7.23 0.43 -12.34
CA VAL A 178 8.18 -0.68 -12.50
C VAL A 178 9.59 -0.33 -12.02
N GLU A 179 10.08 0.87 -12.36
CA GLU A 179 11.51 1.19 -12.26
C GLU A 179 11.88 2.23 -11.21
N GLY A 180 10.92 3.03 -10.71
CA GLY A 180 11.02 4.22 -9.84
C GLY A 180 12.34 4.47 -9.13
#